data_AF-A0AAD6VNU5-F1
#
_entry.id   AF-A0AAD6VNU5-F1
#
_cell.length_a   1.000
_cell.length_b   1.000
_cell.length_c   1.000
_cell.angle_alpha   90.00
_cell.angle_beta   90.00
_cell.angle_gamma   90.00
#
_symmetry.space_group_name_H-M   'P 1'
#
loop_
_entity.id
_entity.type
_entity.pdbx_description
1 polymer ?
#
loop_
_entity_poly.entity_id
_entity_poly.type
_entity_poly.pdbx_seq_one_letter_code
_entity_poly.pdbx_strand_id
1 'polypeptide(L)'
;MIGERIFLLRDPKHPLAMAGSLEILQKGLTALQKHVKKRKTAIEARLAKKERVDDDNAAWLDSDPIAIPTRREALHAAATLRNFVASVGDPYARKLEAILGTFGRQIQLEAMNAAVETSITDYFHRNE
;
A
#
# COMPACT_ATOMS: atom_id res chain seq x y z
N MET A 1 17.93 54.58 14.30
CA MET A 1 18.24 53.14 14.22
C MET A 1 16.96 52.42 13.85
N ILE A 2 16.82 52.06 12.57
CA ILE A 2 15.61 51.47 11.99
C ILE A 2 15.81 49.95 12.05
N GLY A 3 14.97 49.26 12.82
CA GLY A 3 15.02 47.81 12.93
C GLY A 3 14.41 47.15 11.70
N GLU A 4 15.24 46.48 10.90
CA GLU A 4 14.81 45.61 9.81
C GLU A 4 14.05 44.41 10.37
N ARG A 5 12.73 44.39 10.15
CA ARG A 5 11.94 43.16 10.21
C ARG A 5 12.15 42.39 8.92
N ILE A 6 13.03 41.39 8.95
CA ILE A 6 13.15 40.40 7.89
C ILE A 6 11.85 39.57 7.87
N PHE A 7 10.96 39.89 6.94
CA PHE A 7 9.93 38.95 6.51
C PHE A 7 10.63 37.86 5.71
N LEU A 8 10.94 36.73 6.38
CA LEU A 8 11.20 35.49 5.66
C LEU A 8 9.88 35.09 4.99
N LEU A 9 9.76 35.44 3.71
CA LEU A 9 8.78 34.88 2.79
C LEU A 9 8.89 33.36 2.90
N ARG A 10 7.94 32.76 3.62
CA ARG A 10 7.69 31.33 3.62
C ARG A 10 7.09 31.01 2.25
N ASP A 11 7.92 30.61 1.30
CA ASP A 11 7.45 30.05 0.01
C ASP A 11 6.47 28.90 0.28
N PRO A 12 5.18 29.02 -0.10
CA PRO A 12 4.18 27.98 0.13
C PRO A 12 4.00 27.10 -1.12
N LYS A 13 5.09 26.86 -1.87
CA LYS A 13 5.14 25.89 -2.98
C LYS A 13 6.13 24.81 -2.55
N HIS A 14 5.76 23.72 -1.88
CA HIS A 14 4.97 22.63 -2.46
C HIS A 14 4.63 21.57 -1.38
N PRO A 15 3.39 21.50 -0.86
CA PRO A 15 2.93 20.34 -0.10
C PRO A 15 1.85 19.57 -0.89
N LEU A 16 2.06 19.27 -2.17
CA LEU A 16 1.03 18.61 -3.00
C LEU A 16 1.56 17.64 -4.08
N ALA A 17 2.88 17.44 -4.22
CA ALA A 17 3.40 16.56 -5.29
C ALA A 17 3.17 15.06 -5.05
N MET A 18 2.75 14.65 -3.83
CA MET A 18 2.69 13.23 -3.42
C MET A 18 1.27 12.65 -3.35
N ALA A 19 0.22 13.49 -3.40
CA ALA A 19 -1.17 13.01 -3.47
C ALA A 19 -1.43 12.23 -4.78
N GLY A 20 -0.80 12.66 -5.88
CA GLY A 20 -0.93 11.99 -7.18
C GLY A 20 -0.41 10.56 -7.20
N SER A 21 0.65 10.25 -6.45
CA SER A 21 1.24 8.90 -6.44
C SER A 21 0.32 7.87 -5.77
N LEU A 22 -0.36 8.25 -4.69
CA LEU A 22 -1.31 7.37 -3.99
C LEU A 22 -2.56 7.11 -4.85
N GLU A 23 -3.08 8.15 -5.51
CA GLU A 23 -4.20 8.00 -6.44
C GLU A 23 -3.87 7.10 -7.63
N ILE A 24 -2.66 7.21 -8.17
CA ILE A 24 -2.19 6.34 -9.27
C ILE A 24 -2.16 4.88 -8.80
N LEU A 25 -1.66 4.62 -7.59
CA LEU A 25 -1.62 3.27 -7.03
C LEU A 25 -3.02 2.71 -6.80
N GLN A 26 -3.94 3.54 -6.28
CA GLN A 26 -5.33 3.15 -6.04
C GLN A 26 -6.08 2.86 -7.35
N LYS A 27 -5.86 3.67 -8.38
CA LYS A 27 -6.39 3.44 -9.74
C LYS A 27 -5.82 2.16 -10.35
N GLY A 28 -4.53 1.90 -10.17
CA GLY A 28 -3.89 0.65 -10.63
C GLY A 28 -4.46 -0.59 -9.94
N LEU A 29 -4.65 -0.53 -8.62
CA LEU A 29 -5.18 -1.64 -7.83
C LEU A 29 -6.63 -1.97 -8.21
N THR A 30 -7.48 -0.95 -8.35
CA THR A 30 -8.88 -1.14 -8.75
C THR A 30 -9.01 -1.69 -10.16
N ALA A 31 -8.16 -1.24 -11.10
CA ALA A 31 -8.10 -1.79 -12.46
C ALA A 31 -7.69 -3.27 -12.46
N LEU A 32 -6.69 -3.63 -11.65
CA LEU A 32 -6.22 -5.01 -11.52
C LEU A 32 -7.30 -5.90 -10.91
N GLN A 33 -7.95 -5.48 -9.82
CA GLN A 33 -9.07 -6.20 -9.20
C GLN A 33 -10.20 -6.46 -10.20
N LYS A 34 -10.56 -5.47 -11.01
CA LYS A 34 -11.57 -5.63 -12.07
C LYS A 34 -11.14 -6.66 -13.12
N HIS A 35 -9.88 -6.62 -13.54
CA HIS A 35 -9.35 -7.54 -14.53
C HIS A 35 -9.32 -8.99 -14.02
N VAL A 36 -8.85 -9.19 -12.79
CA VAL A 36 -8.83 -10.49 -12.10
C VAL A 36 -10.24 -11.05 -11.98
N LYS A 37 -11.21 -10.26 -11.51
CA LYS A 37 -12.61 -10.68 -11.39
C LYS A 37 -13.21 -11.08 -12.74
N LYS A 38 -12.99 -10.27 -13.78
CA LYS A 38 -13.46 -10.57 -15.14
C LYS A 38 -12.90 -11.91 -15.61
N ARG A 39 -11.60 -12.14 -15.43
CA ARG A 39 -10.93 -13.37 -15.87
C ARG A 39 -11.47 -14.59 -15.14
N LYS A 40 -11.62 -14.52 -13.80
CA LYS A 40 -12.22 -15.60 -13.00
C LYS A 40 -13.63 -15.95 -13.49
N THR A 41 -14.52 -14.96 -13.65
CA THR A 41 -15.90 -15.21 -14.13
C THR A 41 -15.95 -15.81 -15.54
N ALA A 42 -15.02 -15.44 -16.43
CA ALA A 42 -14.95 -16.00 -17.77
C ALA A 42 -14.54 -17.48 -17.73
N ILE A 43 -13.61 -17.85 -16.84
CA ILE A 43 -13.16 -19.24 -16.67
C ILE A 43 -14.28 -20.08 -16.04
N GLU A 44 -14.98 -19.55 -15.01
CA GLU A 44 -16.15 -20.19 -14.40
C GLU A 44 -17.27 -20.44 -15.44
N ALA A 45 -17.54 -19.48 -16.33
CA ALA A 45 -18.53 -19.64 -17.39
C ALA A 45 -18.16 -20.71 -18.43
N ARG A 46 -16.86 -20.88 -18.73
CA ARG A 46 -16.36 -21.96 -19.61
C ARG A 46 -16.48 -23.32 -18.94
N LEU A 47 -16.15 -23.39 -17.65
CA LEU A 47 -16.31 -24.61 -16.85
C LEU A 47 -17.79 -25.03 -16.74
N ALA A 48 -18.71 -24.08 -16.54
CA ALA A 48 -20.16 -24.34 -16.54
C ALA A 48 -20.67 -24.89 -17.88
N LYS A 49 -20.02 -24.54 -19.00
CA LYS A 49 -20.25 -25.10 -20.34
C LYS A 49 -19.55 -26.44 -20.58
N LYS A 50 -18.88 -27.01 -19.57
CA LYS A 50 -18.07 -28.23 -19.64
C LYS A 50 -16.93 -28.16 -20.67
N GLU A 51 -16.45 -26.95 -20.94
CA GLU A 51 -15.28 -26.75 -21.79
C GLU A 51 -14.01 -27.15 -21.03
N ARG A 52 -13.03 -27.73 -21.72
CA ARG A 52 -11.74 -28.06 -21.11
C ARG A 52 -11.02 -26.76 -20.75
N VAL A 53 -10.71 -26.60 -19.47
CA VAL A 53 -9.88 -25.51 -18.95
C VAL A 53 -8.45 -26.05 -18.82
N ASP A 54 -7.47 -25.30 -19.31
CA ASP A 54 -6.04 -25.61 -19.12
C ASP A 54 -5.58 -25.34 -17.69
N ASP A 55 -4.42 -25.87 -17.31
CA ASP A 55 -3.89 -25.78 -15.94
C ASP A 55 -3.65 -24.31 -15.52
N ASP A 56 -3.23 -23.45 -16.47
CA ASP A 56 -3.01 -22.02 -16.23
C ASP A 56 -4.29 -21.29 -15.87
N ASN A 57 -5.42 -21.62 -16.50
CA ASN A 57 -6.73 -21.06 -16.18
C ASN A 57 -7.36 -21.72 -14.93
N ALA A 58 -7.07 -23.00 -14.67
CA ALA A 58 -7.52 -23.68 -13.45
C ALA A 58 -6.93 -23.04 -12.19
N ALA A 59 -5.67 -22.58 -12.23
CA ALA A 59 -5.04 -21.86 -11.13
C ALA A 59 -5.77 -20.56 -10.71
N TRP A 60 -6.53 -19.93 -11.62
CA TRP A 60 -7.37 -18.77 -11.31
C TRP A 60 -8.66 -19.12 -10.54
N LEU A 61 -9.10 -20.37 -10.63
CA LEU A 61 -10.28 -20.87 -9.91
C LEU A 61 -9.92 -21.32 -8.50
N ASP A 62 -8.75 -21.96 -8.35
CA ASP A 62 -8.21 -22.48 -7.09
C ASP A 62 -7.55 -21.38 -6.23
N SER A 63 -7.50 -20.16 -6.76
CA SER A 63 -7.22 -18.99 -5.96
C SER A 63 -8.42 -18.75 -5.04
N ASP A 64 -8.29 -19.23 -3.80
CA ASP A 64 -9.06 -18.77 -2.64
C ASP A 64 -9.27 -17.26 -2.71
N PRO A 65 -10.38 -16.71 -2.18
CA PRO A 65 -10.60 -15.27 -2.15
C PRO A 65 -9.33 -14.62 -1.60
N ILE A 66 -8.63 -13.86 -2.46
CA ILE A 66 -7.30 -13.27 -2.16
C ILE A 66 -7.41 -12.67 -0.77
N ALA A 67 -6.86 -13.36 0.22
CA ALA A 67 -6.99 -12.95 1.60
C ALA A 67 -6.35 -11.57 1.67
N ILE A 68 -7.13 -10.57 2.08
CA ILE A 68 -6.61 -9.22 2.20
C ILE A 68 -5.48 -9.31 3.23
N PRO A 69 -4.22 -9.06 2.83
CA PRO A 69 -3.10 -9.30 3.72
C PRO A 69 -3.24 -8.39 4.93
N THR A 70 -2.91 -8.92 6.09
CA THR A 70 -2.82 -8.13 7.30
C THR A 70 -1.78 -7.02 7.10
N ARG A 71 -1.92 -5.93 7.85
CA ARG A 71 -0.96 -4.81 7.84
C ARG A 71 0.49 -5.30 7.99
N ARG A 72 0.71 -6.28 8.86
CA ARG A 72 2.02 -6.89 9.13
C ARG A 72 2.57 -7.63 7.92
N GLU A 73 1.73 -8.42 7.24
CA GLU A 73 2.12 -9.16 6.04
C GLU A 73 2.45 -8.21 4.89
N ALA A 74 1.64 -7.16 4.70
CA ALA A 74 1.89 -6.14 3.69
C ALA A 74 3.22 -5.38 3.95
N LEU A 75 3.52 -5.03 5.20
CA LEU A 75 4.79 -4.41 5.57
C LEU A 75 5.98 -5.34 5.36
N HIS A 76 5.83 -6.63 5.72
CA HIS A 76 6.87 -7.63 5.51
C HIS A 76 7.17 -7.80 4.02
N ALA A 77 6.13 -7.97 3.18
CA ALA A 77 6.28 -8.07 1.74
C ALA A 77 6.94 -6.82 1.13
N ALA A 78 6.56 -5.62 1.58
CA ALA A 78 7.19 -4.38 1.14
C ALA A 78 8.68 -4.32 1.50
N ALA A 79 9.07 -4.79 2.69
CA ALA A 79 10.46 -4.87 3.09
C ALA A 79 11.26 -5.87 2.24
N THR A 80 10.71 -7.05 1.98
CA THR A 80 11.33 -8.06 1.11
C THR A 80 11.54 -7.51 -0.30
N LEU A 81 10.52 -6.88 -0.90
CA LEU A 81 10.62 -6.26 -2.22
C LEU A 81 11.64 -5.13 -2.24
N ARG A 82 11.70 -4.31 -1.18
CA ARG A 82 12.69 -3.23 -1.09
C ARG A 82 14.11 -3.77 -1.11
N ASN A 83 14.38 -4.84 -0.37
CA ASN A 83 15.71 -5.48 -0.33
C ASN A 83 16.09 -6.07 -1.70
N PHE A 84 15.14 -6.73 -2.37
CA PHE A 84 15.35 -7.23 -3.72
C PHE A 84 15.68 -6.08 -4.69
N VAL A 85 14.85 -5.05 -4.71
CA VAL A 85 14.98 -3.89 -5.61
C VAL A 85 16.28 -3.13 -5.36
N ALA A 86 16.71 -2.99 -4.11
CA ALA A 86 18.01 -2.39 -3.77
C ALA A 86 19.20 -3.16 -4.37
N SER A 87 19.07 -4.48 -4.57
CA SER A 87 20.12 -5.31 -5.18
C SER A 87 20.22 -5.17 -6.71
N VAL A 88 19.16 -4.70 -7.38
CA VAL A 88 19.08 -4.63 -8.87
C VAL A 88 19.88 -3.45 -9.44
N GLY A 89 20.14 -2.40 -8.66
CA GLY A 89 20.96 -1.25 -9.08
C GLY A 89 20.38 -0.37 -10.20
N ASP A 90 19.19 -0.69 -10.71
CA ASP A 90 18.56 -0.03 -11.85
C ASP A 90 17.86 1.30 -11.48
N PRO A 91 17.83 2.32 -12.36
CA PRO A 91 17.15 3.59 -12.08
C PRO A 91 15.65 3.46 -11.83
N TYR A 92 14.98 2.50 -12.47
CA TYR A 92 13.58 2.17 -12.24
C TYR A 92 13.40 1.47 -10.89
N ALA A 93 14.35 0.62 -10.50
CA ALA A 93 14.38 -0.01 -9.18
C ALA A 93 14.41 1.05 -8.05
N ARG A 94 15.20 2.13 -8.19
CA ARG A 94 15.22 3.22 -7.18
C ARG A 94 13.86 3.89 -6.98
N LYS A 95 13.06 4.03 -8.05
CA LYS A 95 11.71 4.60 -7.94
C LYS A 95 10.79 3.66 -7.16
N LEU A 96 10.87 2.36 -7.42
CA LEU A 96 10.10 1.36 -6.69
C LEU A 96 10.52 1.29 -5.22
N GLU A 97 11.81 1.36 -4.93
CA GLU A 97 12.35 1.43 -3.57
C GLU A 97 11.78 2.64 -2.81
N ALA A 98 11.75 3.82 -3.43
CA ALA A 98 11.19 5.03 -2.83
C ALA A 98 9.70 4.86 -2.51
N ILE A 99 8.92 4.26 -3.42
CA ILE A 99 7.49 3.99 -3.24
C ILE A 99 7.25 3.00 -2.09
N LEU A 100 8.02 1.92 -2.02
CA LEU A 100 7.92 0.93 -0.94
C LEU A 100 8.32 1.55 0.41
N GLY A 101 9.31 2.43 0.43
CA GLY A 101 9.71 3.18 1.61
C GLY A 101 8.61 4.13 2.11
N THR A 102 7.94 4.86 1.22
CA THR A 102 6.82 5.73 1.60
C THR A 102 5.62 4.93 2.08
N PHE A 103 5.30 3.83 1.41
CA PHE A 103 4.23 2.92 1.81
C PHE A 103 4.43 2.44 3.26
N GLY A 104 5.63 1.94 3.59
CA GLY A 104 5.93 1.49 4.94
C GLY A 104 5.75 2.57 6.01
N ARG A 105 6.22 3.79 5.75
CA ARG A 105 6.07 4.93 6.68
C ARG A 105 4.61 5.33 6.88
N GLN A 106 3.83 5.39 5.80
CA GLN A 106 2.41 5.75 5.89
C GLN A 106 1.63 4.69 6.69
N ILE A 107 1.92 3.42 6.44
CA ILE A 107 1.36 2.31 7.20
C ILE A 107 1.91 2.26 8.63
N GLN A 108 2.98 2.94 9.01
CA GLN A 108 3.33 3.08 10.42
C GLN A 108 2.58 4.25 11.07
N LEU A 109 2.53 5.39 10.38
CA LEU A 109 1.83 6.59 10.86
C LEU A 109 0.34 6.35 11.09
N GLU A 110 -0.35 5.68 10.17
CA GLU A 110 -1.76 5.32 10.34
C GLU A 110 -1.97 4.35 11.53
N ALA A 111 -1.00 3.49 11.86
CA ALA A 111 -1.11 2.63 13.04
C ALA A 111 -0.96 3.45 14.33
N MET A 112 -0.02 4.41 14.34
CA MET A 112 0.16 5.32 15.47
C MET A 112 -1.07 6.21 15.67
N ASN A 113 -1.67 6.71 14.60
CA ASN A 113 -2.88 7.52 14.66
C ASN A 113 -4.13 6.72 15.06
N ALA A 114 -4.16 5.42 14.75
CA ALA A 114 -5.24 4.53 15.16
C ALA A 114 -5.04 3.99 16.60
N ALA A 115 -3.87 4.21 17.21
CA ALA A 115 -3.63 3.83 18.58
C ALA A 115 -4.43 4.74 19.52
N VAL A 116 -5.16 4.14 20.45
CA VAL A 116 -5.89 4.88 21.49
C VAL A 116 -4.88 5.60 22.36
N GLU A 117 -5.08 6.91 22.55
CA GLU A 117 -4.32 7.68 23.52
C GLU A 117 -4.62 7.11 24.90
N THR A 118 -3.65 6.38 25.45
CA THR A 118 -3.74 5.84 26.81
C THR A 118 -2.88 6.72 27.69
N SER A 119 -3.48 7.24 28.75
CA SER A 119 -2.73 7.93 29.78
C SER A 119 -2.02 6.89 30.65
N ILE A 120 -0.83 7.22 31.14
CA ILE A 120 -0.12 6.38 32.11
C ILE A 120 -0.98 6.10 33.35
N THR A 121 -1.91 7.01 33.68
CA THR A 121 -2.87 6.87 34.79
C THR A 121 -3.89 5.77 34.56
N ASP A 122 -4.19 5.40 33.31
CA ASP A 122 -5.20 4.39 32.97
C ASP A 122 -4.77 2.98 33.40
N TYR A 123 -3.47 2.75 33.55
CA TYR A 123 -2.90 1.49 34.06
C TYR A 123 -3.04 1.32 35.58
N PHE A 124 -3.32 2.39 36.31
CA PHE A 124 -3.44 2.35 37.78
C PHE A 124 -4.88 2.12 38.27
N HIS A 125 -5.86 2.00 37.36
CA HIS A 125 -7.29 1.88 37.73
C HIS A 125 -7.79 0.43 37.80
N ARG A 126 -6.90 -0.57 37.74
CA ARG A 126 -7.25 -1.98 37.85
C ARG A 126 -6.68 -2.55 39.13
N ASN A 127 -7.37 -2.34 40.25
CA ASN A 127 -7.35 -3.15 41.47
C ASN A 127 -8.37 -2.58 42.48
N GLU A 128 -9.65 -2.88 42.27
CA GLU A 128 -10.64 -3.04 43.35
C GLU A 128 -11.46 -4.31 43.07
#